data_AF-A0AAQ0ANX9-F1
#
_entry.id   AF-A0AAQ0ANX9-F1
#
_cell.length_a   1.000
_cell.length_b   1.000
_cell.length_c   1.000
_cell.angle_alpha   90.00
_cell.angle_beta   90.00
_cell.angle_gamma   90.00
#
_symmetry.space_group_name_H-M   'P 1'
#
loop_
_entity.id
_entity.type
_entity.pdbx_description
1 polymer ?
#
loop_
_entity_poly.entity_id
_entity_poly.type
_entity_poly.pdbx_seq_one_letter_code
_entity_poly.pdbx_strand_id
1 'polypeptide(L)'
;MKILWILPYLPWPMTSGGKTRQFHLLRTLSERGHRITLLVQSKTEANAATRATLEPWLERLIVEPRRPLKHPVTLLAGLFAPWPLLTTVNGVSRPLRERFDSLLQEPWDVIQVEHSYSLQPYLQPLLRAGRDFVLTEHNLESSLGGATYDRFPAWASLFVRYDQWRCRQWERKAFDSARQVVAVTESDAQAMRQLTRTPVEVVVNGVDSRSFAEVSADPQSQRVLFVGNYEYAPNLDAVQWMLDEIFPRVWSHCPEARLAVAGYALPANWPERWTDSRIEWVGFVPDLPDLQRRCALFIAPLRQGGGSKLKVLEAMAAGLPLVSTAQGASGLAIRPEEHYLAGDNAQALADAVIRLLSEPTLAAQLAGAARLYARQHHDWAVAGDELEQIYRTLPSTQEHPACV
;
A
#
# COMPACT_ATOMS: atom_id res chain seq x y z
N MET A 1 11.57 22.40 2.24
CA MET A 1 10.35 22.84 1.52
C MET A 1 9.18 22.92 2.48
N LYS A 2 8.25 23.85 2.28
CA LYS A 2 6.95 23.96 2.94
C LYS A 2 5.89 23.24 2.10
N ILE A 3 5.35 22.14 2.63
CA ILE A 3 4.52 21.18 1.92
C ILE A 3 3.10 21.20 2.50
N LEU A 4 2.09 21.39 1.64
CA LEU A 4 0.70 21.12 1.97
C LEU A 4 0.34 19.72 1.47
N TRP A 5 0.16 18.78 2.40
CA TRP A 5 -0.15 17.39 2.09
C TRP A 5 -1.60 17.08 2.45
N ILE A 6 -2.37 16.62 1.49
CA ILE A 6 -3.81 16.40 1.61
C ILE A 6 -4.13 14.90 1.55
N LEU A 7 -4.75 14.38 2.61
CA LEU A 7 -5.10 12.96 2.75
C LEU A 7 -6.61 12.75 2.93
N PRO A 8 -7.21 11.71 2.33
CA PRO A 8 -8.61 11.33 2.57
C PRO A 8 -8.82 10.49 3.85
N TYR A 9 -7.77 10.30 4.65
CA TYR A 9 -7.78 9.57 5.92
C TYR A 9 -6.55 9.88 6.78
N LEU A 10 -6.64 9.62 8.09
CA LEU A 10 -5.49 9.69 8.99
C LEU A 10 -4.49 8.57 8.68
N PRO A 11 -3.18 8.87 8.58
CA PRO A 11 -2.14 7.88 8.28
C PRO A 11 -1.81 6.98 9.48
N TRP A 12 -2.29 7.33 10.68
CA TRP A 12 -2.14 6.53 11.91
C TRP A 12 -3.49 6.28 12.59
N PRO A 13 -3.75 5.07 13.14
CA PRO A 13 -2.89 3.89 13.15
C PRO A 13 -2.72 3.25 11.76
N MET A 14 -1.57 2.61 11.54
CA MET A 14 -1.16 1.97 10.26
C MET A 14 -1.95 0.69 9.97
N THR A 15 -3.26 0.80 9.76
CA THR A 15 -4.16 -0.34 9.58
C THR A 15 -4.30 -0.82 8.13
N SER A 16 -3.60 -0.18 7.18
CA SER A 16 -3.63 -0.55 5.77
C SER A 16 -2.31 -0.15 5.09
N GLY A 17 -2.01 -0.74 3.93
CA GLY A 17 -0.81 -0.39 3.16
C GLY A 17 -0.77 1.09 2.77
N GLY A 18 -1.92 1.67 2.40
CA GLY A 18 -2.01 3.10 2.10
C GLY A 18 -1.68 4.00 3.29
N LYS A 19 -2.17 3.67 4.49
CA LYS A 19 -1.82 4.41 5.72
C LYS A 19 -0.35 4.26 6.09
N THR A 20 0.18 3.04 5.98
CA THR A 20 1.58 2.71 6.26
C THR A 20 2.52 3.54 5.38
N ARG A 21 2.24 3.60 4.07
CA ARG A 21 2.99 4.46 3.13
C ARG A 21 3.01 5.92 3.58
N GLN A 22 1.83 6.49 3.80
CA GLN A 22 1.70 7.90 4.14
C GLN A 22 2.41 8.21 5.47
N PHE A 23 2.28 7.33 6.46
CA PHE A 23 2.96 7.46 7.74
C PHE A 23 4.49 7.50 7.60
N HIS A 24 5.07 6.56 6.87
CA HIS A 24 6.52 6.48 6.74
C HIS A 24 7.11 7.56 5.83
N LEU A 25 6.42 7.96 4.76
CA LEU A 25 6.86 9.09 3.94
C LEU A 25 6.79 10.41 4.71
N LEU A 26 5.74 10.63 5.51
CA LEU A 26 5.64 11.79 6.41
C LEU A 26 6.81 11.83 7.40
N ARG A 27 7.10 10.70 8.06
CA ARG A 27 8.26 10.58 8.97
C ARG A 27 9.56 10.92 8.23
N THR A 28 9.78 10.30 7.07
CA THR A 28 11.01 10.44 6.29
C THR A 28 11.24 11.87 5.84
N LEU A 29 10.22 12.53 5.26
CA LEU A 29 10.35 13.91 4.82
C LEU A 29 10.48 14.89 6.00
N SER A 30 9.81 14.63 7.12
CA SER A 30 9.97 15.43 8.33
C SER A 30 11.39 15.32 8.92
N GLU A 31 11.94 14.11 9.02
CA GLU A 31 13.33 13.83 9.46
C GLU A 31 14.37 14.56 8.59
N ARG A 32 14.04 14.84 7.32
CA ARG A 32 14.88 15.58 6.37
C ARG A 32 14.69 17.11 6.41
N GLY A 33 13.88 17.61 7.35
CA GLY A 33 13.70 19.04 7.60
C GLY A 33 12.60 19.70 6.75
N HIS A 34 11.72 18.93 6.12
CA HIS A 34 10.55 19.49 5.45
C HIS A 34 9.50 19.95 6.45
N ARG A 35 8.89 21.11 6.16
CA ARG A 35 7.80 21.69 6.96
C ARG A 35 6.47 21.25 6.39
N ILE A 36 5.80 20.31 7.05
CA ILE A 36 4.61 19.65 6.51
C ILE A 36 3.36 20.13 7.23
N THR A 37 2.40 20.67 6.50
CA THR A 37 1.02 20.85 6.95
C THR A 37 0.16 19.74 6.38
N LEU A 38 -0.44 18.95 7.27
CA LEU A 38 -1.29 17.82 6.89
C LEU A 38 -2.77 18.21 6.99
N LEU A 39 -3.47 18.23 5.86
CA LEU A 39 -4.92 18.40 5.80
C LEU A 39 -5.56 17.03 5.57
N VAL A 40 -6.34 16.57 6.56
CA VAL A 40 -6.95 15.25 6.52
C VAL A 40 -8.47 15.35 6.60
N GLN A 41 -9.17 14.55 5.81
CA GLN A 41 -10.59 14.26 6.03
C GLN A 41 -10.73 12.91 6.75
N SER A 42 -11.37 12.87 7.93
CA SER A 42 -11.45 11.64 8.74
C SER A 42 -12.86 11.36 9.28
N LYS A 43 -13.25 10.08 9.33
CA LYS A 43 -14.51 9.65 9.96
C LYS A 43 -14.45 9.71 11.49
N THR A 44 -13.25 9.61 12.05
CA THR A 44 -12.97 9.66 13.48
C THR A 44 -12.13 10.88 13.78
N GLU A 45 -12.41 11.54 14.88
CA GLU A 45 -11.53 12.62 15.37
C GLU A 45 -10.13 12.06 15.68
N ALA A 46 -9.11 12.89 15.51
CA ALA A 46 -7.77 12.54 15.92
C ALA A 46 -7.70 12.54 17.45
N ASN A 47 -7.64 11.35 18.02
CA ASN A 47 -7.49 11.17 19.46
C ASN A 47 -6.08 11.60 19.94
N ALA A 48 -5.87 11.64 21.25
CA ALA A 48 -4.61 12.07 21.84
C ALA A 48 -3.41 11.23 21.36
N ALA A 49 -3.58 9.93 21.14
CA ALA A 49 -2.51 9.05 20.65
C ALA A 49 -2.14 9.35 19.20
N THR A 50 -3.12 9.61 18.32
CA THR A 50 -2.89 10.02 16.94
C THR A 50 -2.10 11.33 16.89
N ARG A 51 -2.50 12.30 17.71
CA ARG A 51 -1.83 13.61 17.79
C ARG A 51 -0.40 13.48 18.31
N ALA A 52 -0.21 12.78 19.42
CA ALA A 52 1.11 12.53 19.99
C ALA A 52 2.07 11.82 19.01
N THR A 53 1.54 11.00 18.11
CA THR A 53 2.35 10.30 17.10
C THR A 53 2.68 11.19 15.90
N LEU A 54 1.72 11.98 15.39
CA LEU A 54 1.89 12.71 14.13
C LEU A 54 2.39 14.15 14.32
N GLU A 55 1.93 14.86 15.34
CA GLU A 55 2.26 16.28 15.55
C GLU A 55 3.77 16.57 15.69
N PRO A 56 4.61 15.69 16.28
CA PRO A 56 6.05 15.91 16.29
C PRO A 56 6.70 16.03 14.91
N TRP A 57 6.05 15.52 13.86
CA TRP A 57 6.56 15.55 12.48
C TRP A 57 5.91 16.63 11.61
N LEU A 58 4.89 17.32 12.13
CA LEU A 58 4.05 18.23 11.38
C LEU A 58 4.18 19.64 11.92
N GLU A 59 4.23 20.62 11.02
CA GLU A 59 4.03 22.02 11.40
C GLU A 59 2.58 22.26 11.84
N ARG A 60 1.63 21.60 11.17
CA ARG A 60 0.20 21.72 11.48
C ARG A 60 -0.55 20.45 11.07
N LEU A 61 -1.34 19.91 11.99
CA LEU A 61 -2.31 18.83 11.74
C LEU A 61 -3.73 19.41 11.71
N ILE A 62 -4.36 19.38 10.54
CA ILE A 62 -5.74 19.85 10.33
C ILE A 62 -6.60 18.62 10.02
N VAL A 63 -7.59 18.35 10.87
CA VAL A 63 -8.49 17.21 10.71
C VAL A 63 -9.91 17.71 10.54
N GLU A 64 -10.45 17.55 9.34
CA GLU A 64 -11.83 17.91 9.00
C GLU A 64 -12.72 16.66 9.05
N PRO A 65 -13.95 16.77 9.58
CA PRO A 65 -14.84 15.64 9.71
C PRO A 65 -15.33 15.14 8.35
N ARG A 66 -15.31 13.82 8.17
CA ARG A 66 -15.89 13.12 7.02
C ARG A 66 -17.30 12.67 7.34
N ARG A 67 -18.26 13.04 6.48
CA ARG A 67 -19.65 12.61 6.63
C ARG A 67 -19.78 11.09 6.45
N PRO A 68 -20.69 10.43 7.19
CA PRO A 68 -20.96 9.01 7.01
C PRO A 68 -21.62 8.74 5.64
N LEU A 69 -21.47 7.50 5.16
CA LEU A 69 -22.05 7.05 3.88
C LEU A 69 -23.58 7.23 3.82
N LYS A 70 -24.26 7.01 4.95
CA LYS A 70 -25.72 7.11 5.08
C LYS A 70 -26.22 8.55 5.26
N HIS A 71 -25.35 9.56 5.24
CA HIS A 71 -25.76 10.95 5.40
C HIS A 71 -26.65 11.39 4.23
N PRO A 72 -27.77 12.11 4.46
CA PRO A 72 -28.73 12.46 3.41
C PRO A 72 -28.09 13.21 2.23
N VAL A 73 -27.17 14.15 2.51
CA VAL A 73 -26.44 14.85 1.45
C VAL A 73 -25.54 13.92 0.63
N THR A 74 -24.93 12.90 1.25
CA THR A 74 -24.11 11.91 0.54
C THR A 74 -24.98 11.04 -0.35
N LEU A 75 -26.16 10.62 0.14
CA LEU A 75 -27.13 9.83 -0.62
C LEU A 75 -27.69 10.61 -1.81
N LEU A 76 -28.14 11.85 -1.58
CA LEU A 76 -28.63 12.75 -2.63
C LEU A 76 -27.54 13.05 -3.66
N ALA A 77 -26.31 13.34 -3.22
CA ALA A 77 -25.20 13.57 -4.13
C ALA A 77 -24.86 12.29 -4.92
N GLY A 78 -24.94 11.10 -4.32
CA GLY A 78 -24.70 9.83 -5.01
C GLY A 78 -25.63 9.61 -6.23
N LEU A 79 -26.84 10.18 -6.19
CA LEU A 79 -27.81 10.08 -7.28
C LEU A 79 -27.60 11.11 -8.38
N PHE A 80 -27.21 12.35 -8.04
CA PHE A 80 -27.22 13.49 -8.97
C PHE A 80 -25.85 14.11 -9.27
N ALA A 81 -24.83 13.82 -8.46
CA ALA A 81 -23.50 14.36 -8.70
C ALA A 81 -22.95 13.83 -10.02
N PRO A 82 -22.17 14.62 -10.78
CA PRO A 82 -21.55 14.15 -12.02
C PRO A 82 -20.33 13.24 -11.76
N TRP A 83 -19.83 13.17 -10.53
CA TRP A 83 -18.66 12.38 -10.14
C TRP A 83 -18.99 10.95 -9.72
N PRO A 84 -18.08 9.98 -9.94
CA PRO A 84 -18.27 8.61 -9.49
C PRO A 84 -18.54 8.53 -7.98
N LEU A 85 -19.15 7.43 -7.54
CA LEU A 85 -19.63 7.26 -6.17
C LEU A 85 -18.52 7.53 -5.13
N LEU A 86 -17.33 6.97 -5.33
CA LEU A 86 -16.21 7.13 -4.41
C LEU A 86 -15.79 8.60 -4.28
N THR A 87 -15.75 9.35 -5.40
CA THR A 87 -15.44 10.79 -5.38
C THR A 87 -16.51 11.59 -4.69
N THR A 88 -17.79 11.26 -4.94
CA THR A 88 -18.91 11.94 -4.31
C THR A 88 -18.91 11.78 -2.79
N VAL A 89 -18.60 10.59 -2.29
CA VAL A 89 -18.52 10.29 -0.85
C VAL A 89 -17.41 11.06 -0.15
N ASN A 90 -16.25 11.24 -0.79
CA ASN A 90 -15.10 11.91 -0.19
C ASN A 90 -15.09 13.43 -0.44
N GLY A 91 -15.55 13.86 -1.61
CA GLY A 91 -15.29 15.20 -2.10
C GLY A 91 -16.32 16.27 -1.74
N VAL A 92 -17.59 15.90 -1.54
CA VAL A 92 -18.67 16.90 -1.34
C VAL A 92 -18.64 17.44 0.09
N SER A 93 -17.65 18.26 0.45
CA SER A 93 -17.53 18.87 1.78
C SER A 93 -17.25 20.37 1.68
N ARG A 94 -18.20 21.19 2.13
CA ARG A 94 -18.06 22.64 2.19
C ARG A 94 -17.01 23.09 3.22
N PRO A 95 -17.00 22.58 4.48
CA PRO A 95 -15.98 22.96 5.45
C PRO A 95 -14.55 22.66 4.97
N LEU A 96 -14.38 21.50 4.33
CA LEU A 96 -13.09 21.09 3.77
C LEU A 96 -12.61 22.03 2.66
N ARG A 97 -13.53 22.51 1.81
CA ARG A 97 -13.22 23.47 0.76
C ARG A 97 -12.85 24.83 1.34
N GLU A 98 -13.64 25.36 2.28
CA GLU A 98 -13.38 26.65 2.93
C GLU A 98 -12.03 26.63 3.68
N ARG A 99 -11.73 25.51 4.36
CA ARG A 99 -10.43 25.30 5.00
C ARG A 99 -9.29 25.32 3.98
N PHE A 100 -9.47 24.64 2.85
CA PHE A 100 -8.47 24.60 1.79
C PHE A 100 -8.28 25.95 1.10
N ASP A 101 -9.36 26.70 0.85
CA ASP A 101 -9.31 28.06 0.29
C ASP A 101 -8.48 29.00 1.18
N SER A 102 -8.61 28.88 2.51
CA SER A 102 -7.78 29.61 3.47
C SER A 102 -6.31 29.18 3.40
N LEU A 103 -6.02 27.89 3.24
CA LEU A 103 -4.64 27.39 3.15
C LEU A 103 -3.98 27.83 1.84
N LEU A 104 -4.72 27.90 0.74
CA LEU A 104 -4.19 28.37 -0.56
C LEU A 104 -3.71 29.82 -0.56
N GLN A 105 -4.09 30.63 0.43
CA GLN A 105 -3.56 31.98 0.62
C GLN A 105 -2.15 32.00 1.22
N GLU A 106 -1.72 30.89 1.83
CA GLU A 106 -0.36 30.74 2.34
C GLU A 106 0.62 30.36 1.20
N PRO A 107 1.92 30.69 1.31
CA PRO A 107 2.91 30.19 0.38
C PRO A 107 3.16 28.70 0.62
N TRP A 108 3.26 27.94 -0.47
CA TRP A 108 3.61 26.52 -0.50
C TRP A 108 4.64 26.28 -1.60
N ASP A 109 5.68 25.51 -1.28
CA ASP A 109 6.61 25.01 -2.30
C ASP A 109 5.99 23.82 -3.04
N VAL A 110 5.18 23.02 -2.33
CA VAL A 110 4.55 21.82 -2.85
C VAL A 110 3.13 21.69 -2.30
N ILE A 111 2.17 21.39 -3.18
CA ILE A 111 0.85 20.90 -2.80
C ILE A 111 0.75 19.45 -3.29
N GLN A 112 0.56 18.50 -2.38
CA GLN A 112 0.35 17.10 -2.70
C GLN A 112 -1.07 16.68 -2.33
N VAL A 113 -1.76 16.08 -3.28
CA VAL A 113 -3.09 15.49 -3.08
C VAL A 113 -2.98 13.99 -3.25
N GLU A 114 -3.47 13.25 -2.24
CA GLU A 114 -3.55 11.80 -2.30
C GLU A 114 -4.92 11.35 -2.81
N HIS A 115 -4.91 10.46 -3.81
CA HIS A 115 -6.05 9.86 -4.49
C HIS A 115 -6.92 10.86 -5.26
N SER A 116 -7.15 10.63 -6.55
CA SER A 116 -8.04 11.45 -7.39
C SER A 116 -9.47 11.48 -6.86
N TYR A 117 -9.94 10.42 -6.19
CA TYR A 117 -11.26 10.41 -5.60
C TYR A 117 -11.42 11.45 -4.47
N SER A 118 -10.32 11.97 -3.91
CA SER A 118 -10.36 13.03 -2.89
C SER A 118 -10.26 14.44 -3.48
N LEU A 119 -9.90 14.56 -4.78
CA LEU A 119 -9.50 15.83 -5.41
C LEU A 119 -10.64 16.84 -5.61
N GLN A 120 -11.88 16.37 -5.73
CA GLN A 120 -13.05 17.20 -6.09
C GLN A 120 -13.18 18.54 -5.33
N PRO A 121 -13.06 18.63 -3.99
CA PRO A 121 -13.19 19.88 -3.25
C PRO A 121 -12.06 20.87 -3.53
N TYR A 122 -10.91 20.38 -4.00
CA TYR A 122 -9.67 21.15 -4.16
C TYR A 122 -9.43 21.59 -5.60
N LEU A 123 -9.96 20.84 -6.58
CA LEU A 123 -9.67 21.06 -8.00
C LEU A 123 -10.00 22.47 -8.48
N GLN A 124 -11.21 22.96 -8.21
CA GLN A 124 -11.62 24.28 -8.68
C GLN A 124 -10.82 25.42 -8.01
N PRO A 125 -10.60 25.40 -6.69
CA PRO A 125 -9.69 26.35 -6.05
C PRO A 125 -8.26 26.33 -6.62
N LEU A 126 -7.67 25.15 -6.84
CA LEU A 126 -6.33 25.00 -7.44
C LEU A 126 -6.25 25.63 -8.83
N LEU A 127 -7.20 25.30 -9.71
CA LEU A 127 -7.24 25.84 -11.07
C LEU A 127 -7.45 27.36 -11.09
N ARG A 128 -8.29 27.90 -10.22
CA ARG A 128 -8.52 29.36 -10.13
C ARG A 128 -7.30 30.11 -9.63
N ALA A 129 -6.58 29.52 -8.68
CA ALA A 129 -5.36 30.10 -8.13
C ALA A 129 -4.13 29.86 -9.01
N GLY A 130 -4.26 29.10 -10.11
CA GLY A 130 -3.14 28.72 -10.98
C GLY A 130 -2.06 27.93 -10.24
N ARG A 131 -2.42 27.16 -9.21
CA ARG A 131 -1.46 26.43 -8.38
C ARG A 131 -1.23 25.03 -8.91
N ASP A 132 0.04 24.73 -9.19
CA ASP A 132 0.49 23.38 -9.47
C ASP A 132 0.36 22.48 -8.23
N PHE A 133 0.08 21.20 -8.48
CA PHE A 133 0.02 20.17 -7.46
C PHE A 133 0.48 18.82 -8.00
N VAL A 134 0.95 17.98 -7.08
CA VAL A 134 1.29 16.58 -7.31
C VAL A 134 0.10 15.73 -6.90
N LEU A 135 -0.32 14.82 -7.78
CA LEU A 135 -1.39 13.86 -7.51
C LEU A 135 -0.80 12.47 -7.35
N THR A 136 -0.94 11.86 -6.18
CA THR A 136 -0.44 10.50 -5.92
C THR A 136 -1.60 9.51 -5.92
N GLU A 137 -1.44 8.43 -6.69
CA GLU A 137 -2.40 7.35 -6.79
C GLU A 137 -1.80 6.03 -6.32
N HIS A 138 -2.48 5.39 -5.37
CA HIS A 138 -2.04 4.08 -4.90
C HIS A 138 -2.54 2.95 -5.78
N ASN A 139 -3.66 3.16 -6.49
CA ASN A 139 -4.24 2.22 -7.44
C ASN A 139 -5.03 3.00 -8.49
N LEU A 140 -5.32 2.37 -9.63
CA LEU A 140 -6.36 2.86 -10.54
C LEU A 140 -7.74 2.34 -10.11
N GLU A 141 -8.54 3.21 -9.52
CA GLU A 141 -9.88 2.90 -9.02
C GLU A 141 -10.82 2.43 -10.16
N SER A 142 -10.65 2.94 -11.37
CA SER A 142 -11.40 2.46 -12.55
C SER A 142 -11.06 1.03 -12.97
N SER A 143 -9.88 0.54 -12.57
CA SER A 143 -9.41 -0.83 -12.86
C SER A 143 -9.65 -1.79 -11.69
N LEU A 144 -9.89 -1.27 -10.47
CA LEU A 144 -10.22 -2.04 -9.26
C LEU A 144 -11.65 -2.62 -9.25
N GLY A 145 -12.22 -2.88 -10.42
CA GLY A 145 -13.62 -3.25 -10.64
C GLY A 145 -14.14 -4.50 -9.91
N GLY A 146 -13.30 -5.24 -9.18
CA GLY A 146 -13.69 -6.37 -8.32
C GLY A 146 -13.70 -6.06 -6.81
N ALA A 147 -12.65 -5.47 -6.26
CA ALA A 147 -12.48 -5.37 -4.79
C ALA A 147 -13.56 -4.55 -4.06
N THR A 148 -14.16 -3.56 -4.73
CA THR A 148 -15.21 -2.70 -4.15
C THR A 148 -16.61 -3.09 -4.62
N TYR A 149 -16.73 -3.67 -5.82
CA TYR A 149 -18.01 -3.89 -6.49
C TYR A 149 -18.47 -5.35 -6.51
N ASP A 150 -17.63 -6.34 -6.18
CA ASP A 150 -18.03 -7.75 -6.05
C ASP A 150 -19.03 -8.00 -4.91
N ARG A 151 -19.19 -7.01 -4.01
CA ARG A 151 -20.23 -7.00 -2.98
C ARG A 151 -21.61 -6.60 -3.51
N PHE A 152 -21.69 -6.07 -4.74
CA PHE A 152 -22.97 -5.73 -5.35
C PHE A 152 -23.63 -6.97 -5.95
N PRO A 153 -24.96 -7.12 -5.82
CA PRO A 153 -25.68 -8.18 -6.48
C PRO A 153 -25.49 -8.14 -8.01
N ALA A 154 -25.51 -9.31 -8.66
CA ALA A 154 -25.33 -9.42 -10.12
C ALA A 154 -26.28 -8.52 -10.93
N TRP A 155 -27.50 -8.26 -10.43
CA TRP A 155 -28.48 -7.38 -11.07
C TRP A 155 -28.02 -5.90 -11.16
N ALA A 156 -27.10 -5.48 -10.29
CA ALA A 156 -26.56 -4.11 -10.26
C ALA A 156 -25.35 -3.92 -11.20
N SER A 157 -24.99 -4.94 -12.00
CA SER A 157 -23.82 -4.91 -12.88
C SER A 157 -23.79 -3.74 -13.86
N LEU A 158 -24.94 -3.31 -14.40
CA LEU A 158 -25.01 -2.13 -15.28
C LEU A 158 -24.66 -0.83 -14.53
N PHE A 159 -25.12 -0.69 -13.29
CA PHE A 159 -24.76 0.44 -12.44
C PHE A 159 -23.26 0.46 -12.13
N VAL A 160 -22.69 -0.71 -11.80
CA VAL A 160 -21.25 -0.87 -11.55
C VAL A 160 -20.43 -0.44 -12.76
N ARG A 161 -20.77 -0.94 -13.96
CA ARG A 161 -20.08 -0.59 -15.20
C ARG A 161 -20.19 0.91 -15.52
N TYR A 162 -21.34 1.51 -15.26
CA TYR A 162 -21.52 2.95 -15.44
C TYR A 162 -20.66 3.76 -14.46
N ASP A 163 -20.63 3.40 -13.18
CA ASP A 163 -19.79 4.08 -12.19
C ASP A 163 -18.29 3.91 -12.49
N GLN A 164 -17.86 2.74 -12.95
CA GLN A 164 -16.48 2.50 -13.42
C GLN A 164 -16.11 3.40 -14.62
N TRP A 165 -17.01 3.55 -15.59
CA TRP A 165 -16.79 4.48 -16.70
C TRP A 165 -16.62 5.91 -16.19
N ARG A 166 -17.44 6.34 -15.22
CA ARG A 166 -17.32 7.67 -14.58
C ARG A 166 -16.03 7.81 -13.80
N CYS A 167 -15.57 6.77 -13.10
CA CYS A 167 -14.26 6.73 -12.45
C CYS A 167 -13.17 7.01 -13.47
N ARG A 168 -13.17 6.30 -14.61
CA ARG A 168 -12.17 6.49 -15.65
C ARG A 168 -12.17 7.91 -16.23
N GLN A 169 -13.36 8.50 -16.45
CA GLN A 169 -13.45 9.90 -16.91
C GLN A 169 -12.94 10.89 -15.85
N TRP A 170 -13.24 10.63 -14.58
CA TRP A 170 -12.79 11.46 -13.47
C TRP A 170 -11.28 11.38 -13.26
N GLU A 171 -10.70 10.17 -13.25
CA GLU A 171 -9.26 9.93 -13.16
C GLU A 171 -8.54 10.68 -14.27
N ARG A 172 -8.96 10.53 -15.53
CA ARG A 172 -8.36 11.26 -16.65
C ARG A 172 -8.38 12.77 -16.42
N LYS A 173 -9.53 13.32 -16.01
CA LYS A 173 -9.64 14.75 -15.69
C LYS A 173 -8.72 15.17 -14.55
N ALA A 174 -8.63 14.36 -13.50
CA ALA A 174 -7.78 14.62 -12.34
C ALA A 174 -6.31 14.62 -12.73
N PHE A 175 -5.87 13.62 -13.51
CA PHE A 175 -4.51 13.46 -13.99
C PHE A 175 -4.13 14.61 -14.94
N ASP A 176 -4.99 14.94 -15.89
CA ASP A 176 -4.78 16.04 -16.84
C ASP A 176 -4.77 17.43 -16.16
N SER A 177 -5.25 17.53 -14.92
CA SER A 177 -5.22 18.78 -14.13
C SER A 177 -4.01 18.88 -13.21
N ALA A 178 -3.32 17.78 -12.93
CA ALA A 178 -2.14 17.77 -12.08
C ALA A 178 -0.90 18.20 -12.88
N ARG A 179 0.10 18.75 -12.19
CA ARG A 179 1.41 19.02 -12.81
C ARG A 179 2.20 17.74 -13.02
N GLN A 180 2.05 16.82 -12.06
CA GLN A 180 2.73 15.54 -11.98
C GLN A 180 1.78 14.51 -11.36
N VAL A 181 1.74 13.31 -11.92
CA VAL A 181 1.10 12.15 -11.31
C VAL A 181 2.17 11.21 -10.76
N VAL A 182 1.89 10.63 -9.60
CA VAL A 182 2.73 9.63 -8.94
C VAL A 182 1.97 8.33 -8.83
N ALA A 183 2.56 7.26 -9.37
CA ALA A 183 2.11 5.89 -9.18
C ALA A 183 2.98 5.20 -8.12
N VAL A 184 2.46 4.11 -7.54
CA VAL A 184 3.18 3.34 -6.53
C VAL A 184 3.83 2.07 -7.10
N THR A 185 3.45 1.67 -8.30
CA THR A 185 4.06 0.58 -9.05
C THR A 185 4.26 0.97 -10.51
N GLU A 186 5.22 0.35 -11.18
CA GLU A 186 5.46 0.57 -12.61
C GLU A 186 4.29 0.08 -13.48
N SER A 187 3.59 -1.00 -13.08
CA SER A 187 2.39 -1.44 -13.82
C SER A 187 1.26 -0.40 -13.74
N ASP A 188 1.07 0.22 -12.58
CA ASP A 188 0.09 1.30 -12.43
C ASP A 188 0.52 2.54 -13.20
N ALA A 189 1.80 2.89 -13.17
CA ALA A 189 2.35 4.00 -13.94
C ALA A 189 2.11 3.82 -15.45
N GLN A 190 2.35 2.62 -15.99
CA GLN A 190 2.10 2.32 -17.40
C GLN A 190 0.62 2.48 -17.76
N ALA A 191 -0.28 1.98 -16.90
CA ALA A 191 -1.71 2.15 -17.11
C ALA A 191 -2.14 3.63 -17.01
N MET A 192 -1.58 4.40 -16.08
CA MET A 192 -1.82 5.84 -15.96
C MET A 192 -1.29 6.63 -17.16
N ARG A 193 -0.10 6.31 -17.69
CA ARG A 193 0.48 6.94 -18.90
C ARG A 193 -0.37 6.72 -20.15
N GLN A 194 -1.22 5.69 -20.18
CA GLN A 194 -2.21 5.49 -21.25
C GLN A 194 -3.47 6.38 -21.09
N LEU A 195 -3.71 6.91 -19.88
CA LEU A 195 -4.88 7.74 -19.55
C LEU A 195 -4.62 9.24 -19.67
N THR A 196 -3.39 9.69 -19.45
CA THR A 196 -3.02 11.11 -19.41
C THR A 196 -1.73 11.39 -20.17
N ARG A 197 -1.53 12.66 -20.55
CA ARG A 197 -0.25 13.17 -21.04
C ARG A 197 0.59 13.84 -19.95
N THR A 198 0.01 14.03 -18.77
CA THR A 198 0.75 14.51 -17.60
C THR A 198 1.86 13.52 -17.28
N PRO A 199 3.09 13.98 -16.94
CA PRO A 199 4.15 13.09 -16.53
C PRO A 199 3.70 12.18 -15.38
N VAL A 200 4.07 10.90 -15.46
CA VAL A 200 3.77 9.89 -14.44
C VAL A 200 5.08 9.27 -13.98
N GLU A 201 5.42 9.50 -12.72
CA GLU A 201 6.61 8.94 -12.08
C GLU A 201 6.20 7.88 -11.06
N VAL A 202 7.12 6.98 -10.74
CA VAL A 202 6.92 5.95 -9.71
C VAL A 202 7.62 6.41 -8.45
N VAL A 203 6.89 6.39 -7.34
CA VAL A 203 7.48 6.42 -6.00
C VAL A 203 7.14 5.09 -5.35
N VAL A 204 8.12 4.20 -5.22
CA VAL A 204 7.87 2.83 -4.79
C VAL A 204 7.30 2.80 -3.37
N ASN A 205 6.56 1.75 -3.06
CA ASN A 205 6.31 1.41 -1.67
C ASN A 205 7.57 0.81 -1.06
N GLY A 206 7.70 1.01 0.25
CA GLY A 206 8.86 0.57 0.99
C GLY A 206 8.56 -0.23 2.24
N VAL A 207 9.63 -0.47 2.97
CA VAL A 207 9.70 -1.17 4.24
C VAL A 207 10.59 -0.37 5.18
N ASP A 208 10.30 -0.40 6.48
CA ASP A 208 11.15 0.24 7.49
C ASP A 208 12.34 -0.67 7.80
N SER A 209 13.37 -0.66 6.96
CA SER A 209 14.50 -1.58 7.11
C SER A 209 15.20 -1.41 8.47
N ARG A 210 15.09 -0.23 9.09
CA ARG A 210 15.60 0.04 10.44
C ARG A 210 14.87 -0.81 11.49
N SER A 211 13.54 -0.93 11.43
CA SER A 211 12.79 -1.73 12.41
C SER A 211 13.04 -3.23 12.28
N PHE A 212 13.48 -3.68 11.09
CA PHE A 212 13.83 -5.07 10.85
C PHE A 212 15.32 -5.38 10.99
N ALA A 213 16.20 -4.39 11.20
CA ALA A 213 17.66 -4.57 11.12
C ALA A 213 18.21 -5.68 12.03
N GLU A 214 17.66 -5.82 13.24
CA GLU A 214 18.05 -6.83 14.24
C GLU A 214 17.29 -8.16 14.12
N VAL A 215 16.38 -8.25 13.15
CA VAL A 215 15.66 -9.50 12.86
C VAL A 215 16.60 -10.41 12.07
N SER A 216 16.60 -11.69 12.38
CA SER A 216 17.21 -12.72 11.56
C SER A 216 16.36 -13.97 11.69
N ALA A 217 16.16 -14.69 10.59
CA ALA A 217 15.53 -16.00 10.64
C ALA A 217 16.31 -16.94 11.58
N ASP A 218 15.58 -17.84 12.24
CA ASP A 218 16.19 -18.91 13.04
C ASP A 218 16.49 -20.09 12.10
N PRO A 219 17.78 -20.36 11.78
CA PRO A 219 18.15 -21.43 10.85
C PRO A 219 17.89 -22.83 11.41
N GLN A 220 17.63 -22.97 12.71
CA GLN A 220 17.27 -24.25 13.34
C GLN A 220 15.75 -24.45 13.44
N SER A 221 14.98 -23.40 13.20
CA SER A 221 13.53 -23.50 13.18
C SER A 221 13.06 -24.40 12.03
N GLN A 222 11.91 -25.02 12.21
CA GLN A 222 11.18 -25.76 11.17
C GLN A 222 9.90 -25.02 10.77
N ARG A 223 9.74 -23.76 11.20
CA ARG A 223 8.55 -22.95 10.96
C ARG A 223 8.68 -22.18 9.64
N VAL A 224 7.77 -22.44 8.72
CA VAL A 224 7.56 -21.70 7.48
C VAL A 224 6.45 -20.68 7.67
N LEU A 225 6.72 -19.41 7.37
CA LEU A 225 5.78 -18.32 7.60
C LEU A 225 5.04 -17.92 6.33
N PHE A 226 3.73 -17.74 6.44
CA PHE A 226 2.91 -16.99 5.49
C PHE A 226 2.12 -15.89 6.23
N VAL A 227 2.13 -14.68 5.69
CA VAL A 227 1.37 -13.53 6.20
C VAL A 227 0.37 -13.04 5.15
N GLY A 228 -0.86 -12.75 5.55
CA GLY A 228 -1.89 -12.28 4.63
C GLY A 228 -2.98 -11.42 5.29
N ASN A 229 -3.64 -10.61 4.46
CA ASN A 229 -4.99 -10.10 4.76
C ASN A 229 -5.99 -11.04 4.09
N TYR A 230 -6.77 -11.77 4.88
CA TYR A 230 -7.68 -12.80 4.39
C TYR A 230 -9.02 -12.26 3.87
N GLU A 231 -9.24 -10.94 3.90
CA GLU A 231 -10.28 -10.30 3.09
C GLU A 231 -9.89 -10.22 1.60
N TYR A 232 -8.61 -10.43 1.29
CA TYR A 232 -8.09 -10.43 -0.07
C TYR A 232 -8.02 -11.85 -0.64
N ALA A 233 -8.83 -12.13 -1.67
CA ALA A 233 -9.01 -13.47 -2.24
C ALA A 233 -7.70 -14.20 -2.61
N PRO A 234 -6.66 -13.54 -3.17
CA PRO A 234 -5.38 -14.20 -3.42
C PRO A 234 -4.69 -14.80 -2.20
N ASN A 235 -4.91 -14.26 -0.99
CA ASN A 235 -4.33 -14.83 0.23
C ASN A 235 -5.09 -16.07 0.70
N LEU A 236 -6.42 -16.11 0.50
CA LEU A 236 -7.23 -17.30 0.76
C LEU A 236 -6.83 -18.44 -0.17
N ASP A 237 -6.68 -18.13 -1.47
CA ASP A 237 -6.22 -19.05 -2.51
C ASP A 237 -4.83 -19.64 -2.19
N ALA A 238 -3.90 -18.80 -1.72
CA ALA A 238 -2.55 -19.22 -1.34
C ALA A 238 -2.54 -20.19 -0.15
N VAL A 239 -3.34 -19.92 0.90
CA VAL A 239 -3.43 -20.83 2.06
C VAL A 239 -4.05 -22.16 1.66
N GLN A 240 -5.14 -22.14 0.88
CA GLN A 240 -5.76 -23.36 0.41
C GLN A 240 -4.77 -24.19 -0.44
N TRP A 241 -4.06 -23.56 -1.38
CA TRP A 241 -3.08 -24.26 -2.21
C TRP A 241 -1.91 -24.84 -1.40
N MET A 242 -1.44 -24.09 -0.39
CA MET A 242 -0.42 -24.59 0.53
C MET A 242 -0.87 -25.86 1.24
N LEU A 243 -2.09 -25.88 1.78
CA LEU A 243 -2.60 -27.00 2.56
C LEU A 243 -3.02 -28.19 1.71
N ASP A 244 -3.58 -27.96 0.52
CA ASP A 244 -4.10 -29.01 -0.35
C ASP A 244 -2.98 -29.70 -1.15
N GLU A 245 -1.93 -28.98 -1.58
CA GLU A 245 -0.96 -29.51 -2.55
C GLU A 245 0.52 -29.36 -2.19
N ILE A 246 0.93 -28.32 -1.45
CA ILE A 246 2.35 -28.01 -1.20
C ILE A 246 2.83 -28.70 0.09
N PHE A 247 2.21 -28.39 1.23
CA PHE A 247 2.64 -28.87 2.54
C PHE A 247 2.50 -30.38 2.73
N PRO A 248 1.52 -31.09 2.13
CA PRO A 248 1.55 -32.55 2.14
C PRO A 248 2.86 -33.14 1.60
N ARG A 249 3.48 -32.49 0.59
CA ARG A 249 4.77 -32.90 0.01
C ARG A 249 5.96 -32.48 0.87
N VAL A 250 5.89 -31.30 1.48
CA VAL A 250 6.89 -30.86 2.46
C VAL A 250 6.92 -31.83 3.63
N TRP A 251 5.76 -32.15 4.20
CA TRP A 251 5.61 -33.02 5.35
C TRP A 251 6.02 -34.48 5.11
N SER A 252 5.98 -34.97 3.87
CA SER A 252 6.49 -36.31 3.56
C SER A 252 8.02 -36.40 3.64
N HIS A 253 8.73 -35.27 3.52
CA HIS A 253 10.19 -35.19 3.56
C HIS A 253 10.72 -34.55 4.86
N CYS A 254 10.00 -33.57 5.38
CA CYS A 254 10.29 -32.83 6.60
C CYS A 254 9.08 -32.94 7.55
N PRO A 255 8.90 -34.06 8.29
CA PRO A 255 7.73 -34.28 9.14
C PRO A 255 7.59 -33.24 10.27
N GLU A 256 8.70 -32.65 10.70
CA GLU A 256 8.76 -31.61 11.74
C GLU A 256 8.44 -30.20 11.23
N ALA A 257 8.29 -30.02 9.91
CA ALA A 257 7.97 -28.72 9.32
C ALA A 257 6.59 -28.22 9.77
N ARG A 258 6.54 -26.96 10.21
CA ARG A 258 5.32 -26.28 10.68
C ARG A 258 4.97 -25.13 9.75
N LEU A 259 3.69 -24.96 9.44
CA LEU A 259 3.18 -23.81 8.68
C LEU A 259 2.56 -22.80 9.63
N ALA A 260 3.21 -21.66 9.83
CA ALA A 260 2.65 -20.52 10.55
C ALA A 260 1.86 -19.62 9.61
N VAL A 261 0.56 -19.50 9.86
CA VAL A 261 -0.36 -18.66 9.09
C VAL A 261 -0.79 -17.46 9.95
N ALA A 262 -0.27 -16.29 9.61
CA ALA A 262 -0.49 -15.05 10.35
C ALA A 262 -1.18 -13.98 9.51
N GLY A 263 -1.72 -12.96 10.17
CA GLY A 263 -2.29 -11.77 9.58
C GLY A 263 -3.76 -11.53 9.89
N TYR A 264 -4.36 -10.58 9.17
CA TYR A 264 -5.66 -9.99 9.50
C TYR A 264 -6.84 -10.76 8.89
N ALA A 265 -7.95 -10.82 9.61
CA ALA A 265 -9.23 -11.42 9.21
C ALA A 265 -9.19 -12.93 8.92
N LEU A 266 -8.37 -13.68 9.67
CA LEU A 266 -8.27 -15.13 9.53
C LEU A 266 -9.64 -15.81 9.74
N PRO A 267 -10.14 -16.62 8.78
CA PRO A 267 -11.45 -17.23 8.90
C PRO A 267 -11.58 -18.18 10.09
N ALA A 268 -12.59 -17.96 10.94
CA ALA A 268 -12.78 -18.68 12.19
C ALA A 268 -13.00 -20.20 12.01
N ASN A 269 -13.49 -20.64 10.84
CA ASN A 269 -13.74 -22.05 10.54
C ASN A 269 -12.50 -22.80 10.03
N TRP A 270 -11.37 -22.12 9.79
CA TRP A 270 -10.16 -22.76 9.26
C TRP A 270 -9.51 -23.76 10.23
N PRO A 271 -9.36 -23.46 11.54
CA PRO A 271 -8.83 -24.43 12.50
C PRO A 271 -9.67 -25.71 12.62
N GLU A 272 -10.98 -25.62 12.43
CA GLU A 272 -11.89 -26.76 12.43
C GLU A 272 -11.83 -27.56 11.11
N ARG A 273 -11.61 -26.86 9.99
CA ARG A 273 -11.51 -27.47 8.66
C ARG A 273 -10.18 -28.20 8.45
N TRP A 274 -9.07 -27.63 8.93
CA TRP A 274 -7.73 -28.21 8.81
C TRP A 274 -7.12 -28.41 10.19
N THR A 275 -7.24 -29.65 10.68
CA THR A 275 -6.93 -30.04 12.07
C THR A 275 -5.50 -30.58 12.26
N ASP A 276 -4.66 -30.56 11.22
CA ASP A 276 -3.27 -31.02 11.31
C ASP A 276 -2.49 -30.14 12.30
N SER A 277 -1.87 -30.77 13.31
CA SER A 277 -1.17 -30.08 14.40
C SER A 277 0.12 -29.38 13.96
N ARG A 278 0.55 -29.56 12.71
CA ARG A 278 1.67 -28.84 12.08
C ARG A 278 1.25 -27.49 11.51
N ILE A 279 -0.05 -27.18 11.49
CA ILE A 279 -0.56 -25.88 11.08
C ILE A 279 -0.73 -25.00 12.32
N GLU A 280 -0.06 -23.86 12.34
CA GLU A 280 -0.13 -22.86 13.40
C GLU A 280 -0.97 -21.67 12.91
N TRP A 281 -2.22 -21.61 13.36
CA TRP A 281 -3.13 -20.49 13.10
C TRP A 281 -2.83 -19.32 14.06
N VAL A 282 -1.89 -18.46 13.69
CA VAL A 282 -1.41 -17.37 14.56
C VAL A 282 -2.39 -16.19 14.60
N GLY A 283 -3.03 -15.87 13.47
CA GLY A 283 -3.90 -14.70 13.35
C GLY A 283 -3.13 -13.38 13.37
N PHE A 284 -3.75 -12.29 13.83
CA PHE A 284 -3.14 -10.96 13.79
C PHE A 284 -2.01 -10.83 14.82
N VAL A 285 -0.85 -10.35 14.37
CA VAL A 285 0.37 -10.21 15.19
C VAL A 285 0.75 -8.74 15.28
N PRO A 286 0.74 -8.12 16.48
CA PRO A 286 1.16 -6.74 16.67
C PRO A 286 2.66 -6.50 16.42
N ASP A 287 3.50 -7.48 16.78
CA ASP A 287 4.96 -7.46 16.58
C ASP A 287 5.36 -8.56 15.58
N LEU A 288 5.22 -8.25 14.30
CA LEU A 288 5.61 -9.16 13.22
C LEU A 288 7.11 -9.53 13.26
N PRO A 289 8.04 -8.60 13.56
CA PRO A 289 9.45 -8.91 13.78
C PRO A 289 9.72 -10.07 14.75
N ASP A 290 9.05 -10.13 15.92
CA ASP A 290 9.25 -11.24 16.87
C ASP A 290 8.86 -12.59 16.27
N LEU A 291 7.72 -12.66 15.57
CA LEU A 291 7.30 -13.89 14.90
C LEU A 291 8.31 -14.28 13.80
N GLN A 292 8.75 -13.32 12.99
CA GLN A 292 9.70 -13.54 11.90
C GLN A 292 11.03 -14.11 12.40
N ARG A 293 11.56 -13.66 13.55
CA ARG A 293 12.80 -14.21 14.15
C ARG A 293 12.70 -15.69 14.50
N ARG A 294 11.49 -16.21 14.74
CA ARG A 294 11.24 -17.60 15.14
C ARG A 294 10.92 -18.51 13.95
N CYS A 295 11.03 -17.99 12.72
CA CYS A 295 10.74 -18.70 11.48
C CYS A 295 12.04 -19.02 10.73
N ALA A 296 12.02 -20.12 10.00
CA ALA A 296 13.13 -20.56 9.14
C ALA A 296 13.12 -19.83 7.79
N LEU A 297 11.93 -19.65 7.21
CA LEU A 297 11.75 -19.04 5.89
C LEU A 297 10.34 -18.45 5.74
N PHE A 298 10.17 -17.62 4.72
CA PHE A 298 8.89 -17.08 4.29
C PHE A 298 8.47 -17.68 2.94
N ILE A 299 7.20 -18.06 2.83
CA ILE A 299 6.61 -18.55 1.57
C ILE A 299 5.57 -17.55 1.05
N ALA A 300 5.61 -17.27 -0.25
CA ALA A 300 4.64 -16.43 -0.96
C ALA A 300 4.13 -17.11 -2.23
N PRO A 301 3.24 -18.13 -2.10
CA PRO A 301 2.76 -18.94 -3.22
C PRO A 301 1.53 -18.29 -3.86
N LEU A 302 1.68 -17.06 -4.35
CA LEU A 302 0.56 -16.30 -4.92
C LEU A 302 0.38 -16.67 -6.39
N ARG A 303 -0.81 -17.10 -6.82
CA ARG A 303 -1.13 -17.34 -8.25
C ARG A 303 -1.70 -16.12 -8.95
N GLN A 304 -2.21 -15.18 -8.16
CA GLN A 304 -2.87 -13.96 -8.61
C GLN A 304 -2.62 -12.82 -7.62
N GLY A 305 -3.00 -11.61 -8.00
CA GLY A 305 -2.99 -10.42 -7.15
C GLY A 305 -1.89 -9.42 -7.48
N GLY A 306 -2.24 -8.13 -7.53
CA GLY A 306 -1.35 -7.01 -7.86
C GLY A 306 -0.80 -6.28 -6.62
N GLY A 307 -0.26 -5.08 -6.84
CA GLY A 307 0.23 -4.19 -5.79
C GLY A 307 1.64 -4.51 -5.27
N SER A 308 2.15 -3.65 -4.37
CA SER A 308 3.58 -3.52 -4.05
C SER A 308 4.21 -4.58 -3.12
N LYS A 309 3.71 -5.82 -3.12
CA LYS A 309 4.29 -6.98 -2.40
C LYS A 309 4.88 -6.68 -1.00
N LEU A 310 4.20 -5.84 -0.21
CA LEU A 310 4.72 -5.33 1.08
C LEU A 310 5.18 -6.45 2.01
N LYS A 311 4.40 -7.52 2.14
CA LYS A 311 4.76 -8.69 2.96
C LYS A 311 6.04 -9.41 2.52
N VAL A 312 6.33 -9.41 1.22
CA VAL A 312 7.57 -9.98 0.68
C VAL A 312 8.72 -9.05 1.04
N LEU A 313 8.56 -7.73 0.87
CA LEU A 313 9.55 -6.75 1.29
C LEU A 313 9.82 -6.79 2.80
N GLU A 314 8.80 -6.94 3.63
CA GLU A 314 8.92 -7.12 5.08
C GLU A 314 9.68 -8.40 5.44
N ALA A 315 9.39 -9.53 4.77
CA ALA A 315 10.14 -10.78 4.97
C ALA A 315 11.61 -10.65 4.54
N MET A 316 11.87 -10.02 3.39
CA MET A 316 13.22 -9.77 2.90
C MET A 316 13.99 -8.82 3.84
N ALA A 317 13.37 -7.73 4.30
CA ALA A 317 13.98 -6.81 5.26
C ALA A 317 14.26 -7.47 6.61
N ALA A 318 13.42 -8.42 7.02
CA ALA A 318 13.63 -9.27 8.19
C ALA A 318 14.73 -10.34 8.02
N GLY A 319 15.28 -10.49 6.81
CA GLY A 319 16.29 -11.51 6.53
C GLY A 319 15.72 -12.92 6.56
N LEU A 320 14.47 -13.11 6.16
CA LEU A 320 13.90 -14.43 5.94
C LEU A 320 14.28 -14.91 4.53
N PRO A 321 14.81 -16.14 4.39
CA PRO A 321 14.87 -16.83 3.10
C PRO A 321 13.49 -16.86 2.46
N LEU A 322 13.41 -16.63 1.14
CA LEU A 322 12.14 -16.48 0.43
C LEU A 322 11.92 -17.63 -0.56
N VAL A 323 10.74 -18.24 -0.49
CA VAL A 323 10.18 -19.11 -1.54
C VAL A 323 8.96 -18.42 -2.14
N SER A 324 8.91 -18.27 -3.46
CA SER A 324 7.79 -17.56 -4.10
C SER A 324 7.53 -18.02 -5.54
N THR A 325 6.30 -17.82 -5.99
CA THR A 325 5.96 -17.86 -7.42
C THR A 325 6.47 -16.60 -8.13
N ALA A 326 6.52 -16.63 -9.47
CA ALA A 326 6.79 -15.41 -10.24
C ALA A 326 5.79 -14.29 -9.92
N GLN A 327 4.52 -14.63 -9.70
CA GLN A 327 3.48 -13.66 -9.34
C GLN A 327 3.65 -13.11 -7.91
N GLY A 328 4.17 -13.89 -6.96
CA GLY A 328 4.49 -13.42 -5.61
C GLY A 328 5.66 -12.43 -5.58
N ALA A 329 6.65 -12.64 -6.45
CA ALA A 329 7.80 -11.75 -6.66
C ALA A 329 7.53 -10.59 -7.66
N SER A 330 6.39 -10.59 -8.35
CA SER A 330 6.11 -9.60 -9.42
C SER A 330 6.19 -8.15 -8.92
N GLY A 331 6.78 -7.29 -9.77
CA GLY A 331 7.01 -5.87 -9.45
C GLY A 331 8.29 -5.61 -8.65
N LEU A 332 9.01 -6.65 -8.22
CA LEU A 332 10.34 -6.54 -7.62
C LEU A 332 11.39 -6.96 -8.65
N ALA A 333 12.51 -6.25 -8.70
CA ALA A 333 13.65 -6.58 -9.56
C ALA A 333 14.58 -7.62 -8.90
N ILE A 334 13.98 -8.67 -8.33
CA ILE A 334 14.70 -9.79 -7.70
C ILE A 334 14.80 -10.97 -8.66
N ARG A 335 15.82 -11.82 -8.43
CA ARG A 335 16.18 -12.93 -9.31
C ARG A 335 16.13 -14.28 -8.58
N PRO A 336 15.57 -15.34 -9.21
CA PRO A 336 15.65 -16.71 -8.69
C PRO A 336 17.10 -17.14 -8.47
N GLU A 337 17.34 -18.00 -7.48
CA GLU A 337 18.66 -18.51 -7.05
C GLU A 337 19.66 -17.44 -6.55
N GLU A 338 19.30 -16.15 -6.61
CA GLU A 338 20.09 -15.04 -6.07
C GLU A 338 19.41 -14.40 -4.85
N HIS A 339 18.11 -14.15 -4.94
CA HIS A 339 17.33 -13.48 -3.88
C HIS A 339 16.27 -14.41 -3.27
N TYR A 340 15.80 -15.40 -4.03
CA TYR A 340 14.73 -16.29 -3.61
C TYR A 340 14.76 -17.60 -4.39
N LEU A 341 14.11 -18.65 -3.88
CA LEU A 341 13.83 -19.85 -4.67
C LEU A 341 12.46 -19.74 -5.32
N ALA A 342 12.43 -19.94 -6.63
CA ALA A 342 11.21 -19.85 -7.43
C ALA A 342 10.48 -21.19 -7.52
N GLY A 343 9.15 -21.13 -7.58
CA GLY A 343 8.32 -22.29 -7.91
C GLY A 343 6.95 -21.87 -8.42
N ASP A 344 6.59 -22.29 -9.63
CA ASP A 344 5.31 -21.95 -10.26
C ASP A 344 4.29 -23.09 -10.22
N ASN A 345 4.63 -24.19 -9.55
CA ASN A 345 3.71 -25.30 -9.26
C ASN A 345 3.98 -25.86 -7.84
N ALA A 346 3.05 -26.69 -7.36
CA ALA A 346 3.09 -27.18 -5.99
C ALA A 346 4.35 -28.02 -5.66
N GLN A 347 4.83 -28.83 -6.62
CA GLN A 347 6.03 -29.64 -6.46
C GLN A 347 7.27 -28.74 -6.33
N ALA A 348 7.45 -27.79 -7.25
CA ALA A 348 8.60 -26.88 -7.23
C ALA A 348 8.64 -26.02 -5.96
N LEU A 349 7.48 -25.53 -5.49
CA LEU A 349 7.39 -24.80 -4.23
C LEU A 349 7.73 -25.68 -3.02
N ALA A 350 7.25 -26.92 -2.99
CA ALA A 350 7.59 -27.86 -1.93
C ALA A 350 9.09 -28.18 -1.91
N ASP A 351 9.68 -28.47 -3.07
CA ASP A 351 11.11 -28.75 -3.21
C ASP A 351 11.96 -27.55 -2.77
N ALA A 352 11.55 -26.34 -3.12
CA ALA A 352 12.21 -25.10 -2.66
C ALA A 352 12.14 -24.93 -1.14
N VAL A 353 10.97 -25.19 -0.51
CA VAL A 353 10.84 -25.16 0.95
C VAL A 353 11.74 -26.21 1.60
N ILE A 354 11.71 -27.46 1.12
CA ILE A 354 12.54 -28.55 1.63
C ILE A 354 14.03 -28.19 1.54
N ARG A 355 14.47 -27.66 0.39
CA ARG A 355 15.86 -27.24 0.17
C ARG A 355 16.31 -26.16 1.15
N LEU A 356 15.49 -25.13 1.40
CA LEU A 356 15.86 -24.09 2.36
C LEU A 356 15.81 -24.55 3.83
N LEU A 357 14.97 -25.53 4.15
CA LEU A 357 14.97 -26.16 5.48
C LEU A 357 16.19 -27.06 5.70
N SER A 358 16.77 -27.65 4.65
CA SER A 358 17.91 -28.57 4.74
C SER A 358 19.27 -27.91 4.48
N GLU A 359 19.32 -26.76 3.78
CA GLU A 359 20.54 -26.06 3.39
C GLU A 359 20.64 -24.67 4.06
N PRO A 360 20.99 -24.57 5.36
CA PRO A 360 21.01 -23.30 6.09
C PRO A 360 22.00 -22.28 5.52
N THR A 361 23.09 -22.72 4.90
CA THR A 361 24.05 -21.83 4.24
C THR A 361 23.46 -21.16 3.01
N LEU A 362 22.74 -21.91 2.16
CA LEU A 362 22.03 -21.34 1.02
C LEU A 362 20.92 -20.39 1.49
N ALA A 363 20.16 -20.80 2.50
CA ALA A 363 19.11 -19.99 3.08
C ALA A 363 19.64 -18.63 3.56
N ALA A 364 20.75 -18.62 4.31
CA ALA A 364 21.40 -17.40 4.77
C ALA A 364 21.92 -16.52 3.62
N GLN A 365 22.48 -17.13 2.56
CA GLN A 365 22.96 -16.40 1.38
C GLN A 365 21.81 -15.67 0.67
N LEU A 366 20.72 -16.37 0.36
CA LEU A 366 19.55 -15.78 -0.31
C LEU A 366 18.91 -14.70 0.56
N ALA A 367 18.77 -14.95 1.86
CA ALA A 367 18.24 -13.98 2.82
C ALA A 367 19.08 -12.70 2.88
N GLY A 368 20.41 -12.82 2.86
CA GLY A 368 21.32 -11.69 2.85
C GLY A 368 21.18 -10.83 1.59
N ALA A 369 21.15 -11.48 0.41
CA ALA A 369 20.96 -10.80 -0.87
C ALA A 369 19.59 -10.12 -0.96
N ALA A 370 18.52 -10.81 -0.54
CA ALA A 370 17.17 -10.28 -0.50
C ALA A 370 17.04 -9.07 0.44
N ARG A 371 17.63 -9.16 1.65
CA ARG A 371 17.67 -8.07 2.61
C ARG A 371 18.40 -6.85 2.05
N LEU A 372 19.54 -7.06 1.37
CA LEU A 372 20.29 -5.98 0.75
C LEU A 372 19.46 -5.29 -0.33
N TYR A 373 18.80 -6.06 -1.21
CA TYR A 373 17.90 -5.53 -2.23
C TYR A 373 16.78 -4.69 -1.60
N ALA A 374 16.08 -5.22 -0.58
CA ALA A 374 14.98 -4.51 0.07
C ALA A 374 15.44 -3.18 0.66
N ARG A 375 16.61 -3.15 1.31
CA ARG A 375 17.20 -1.93 1.87
C ARG A 375 17.62 -0.92 0.81
N GLN A 376 18.19 -1.37 -0.31
CA GLN A 376 18.74 -0.49 -1.35
C GLN A 376 17.66 0.11 -2.26
N HIS A 377 16.56 -0.63 -2.48
CA HIS A 377 15.56 -0.26 -3.47
C HIS A 377 14.17 0.04 -2.88
N HIS A 378 13.91 -0.40 -1.65
CA HIS A 378 12.59 -0.32 -1.04
C HIS A 378 12.63 0.16 0.41
N ASP A 379 13.72 0.76 0.91
CA ASP A 379 13.63 1.47 2.18
C ASP A 379 12.76 2.73 2.02
N TRP A 380 12.04 3.14 3.05
CA TRP A 380 11.26 4.38 3.00
C TRP A 380 12.12 5.63 2.70
N ALA A 381 13.42 5.60 3.00
CA ALA A 381 14.35 6.63 2.57
C ALA A 381 14.45 6.73 1.03
N VAL A 382 14.43 5.60 0.31
CA VAL A 382 14.46 5.56 -1.16
C VAL A 382 13.20 6.21 -1.72
N ALA A 383 12.03 5.82 -1.21
CA ALA A 383 10.76 6.44 -1.61
C ALA A 383 10.70 7.94 -1.27
N GLY A 384 11.34 8.35 -0.16
CA GLY A 384 11.53 9.75 0.18
C GLY A 384 12.41 10.51 -0.83
N ASP A 385 13.51 9.91 -1.29
CA ASP A 385 14.38 10.47 -2.31
C ASP A 385 13.67 10.65 -3.65
N GLU A 386 12.94 9.62 -4.10
CA GLU A 386 12.14 9.67 -5.33
C GLU A 386 11.08 10.79 -5.26
N LEU A 387 10.39 10.90 -4.12
CA LEU A 387 9.37 11.94 -3.93
C LEU A 387 9.97 13.36 -3.88
N GLU A 388 11.12 13.54 -3.23
CA GLU A 388 11.83 14.81 -3.23
C GLU A 388 12.33 15.21 -4.63
N GLN A 389 12.82 14.25 -5.42
CA GLN A 389 13.23 14.51 -6.80
C GLN A 389 12.07 15.06 -7.60
N ILE A 390 10.87 14.47 -7.45
CA ILE A 390 9.64 14.96 -8.07
C ILE A 390 9.33 16.39 -7.61
N TYR A 391 9.37 16.66 -6.30
CA TYR A 391 9.11 18.00 -5.78
C TYR A 391 10.07 19.06 -6.32
N ARG A 392 11.35 18.72 -6.52
CA ARG A 392 12.35 19.63 -7.10
C ARG A 392 12.08 20.00 -8.55
N THR A 393 11.25 19.23 -9.27
CA THR A 393 10.83 19.57 -10.64
C THR A 393 9.70 20.59 -10.70
N LEU A 394 9.05 20.88 -9.57
CA LEU A 394 7.99 21.87 -9.50
C LEU A 394 8.58 23.28 -9.54
N PRO A 395 7.92 24.25 -10.22
CA PRO A 395 8.38 25.63 -10.24
C PRO A 395 8.44 26.19 -8.81
N SER A 396 9.50 26.93 -8.50
CA SER A 396 9.55 27.60 -7.20
C SER A 396 8.43 28.65 -7.13
N THR A 397 7.81 28.82 -5.97
CA THR A 397 6.72 29.79 -5.76
C THR A 397 7.13 31.24 -6.05
N GLN A 398 8.42 31.51 -6.23
CA GLN A 398 8.97 32.82 -6.58
C GLN A 398 8.90 33.16 -8.07
N GLU A 399 8.57 32.21 -8.95
CA GLU A 399 8.56 32.40 -10.41
C GLU A 399 7.18 32.65 -11.03
N HIS A 400 6.13 32.88 -10.24
CA HIS A 400 4.88 33.44 -10.76
C HIS A 400 4.98 34.97 -10.75
N PRO A 401 5.33 35.64 -11.87
CA PRO A 401 5.15 37.07 -11.95
C PRO A 401 3.67 37.34 -11.71
N ALA A 402 3.38 38.23 -10.77
CA ALA A 402 2.05 38.78 -10.61
C ALA A 402 1.63 39.32 -11.99
N CYS A 403 0.66 38.67 -12.64
CA CYS A 403 -0.01 39.28 -13.78
C CYS A 403 -0.68 40.55 -13.26
N VAL A 404 -0.11 41.69 -13.62
CA VAL A 404 -0.64 43.04 -13.41
C VAL A 404 -1.83 43.27 -14.32
#